data_AF-A0A1S6XXW3-F1
#
_entry.id   AF-A0A1S6XXW3-F1
#
_cell.length_a   1.000
_cell.length_b   1.000
_cell.length_c   1.000
_cell.angle_alpha   90.00
_cell.angle_beta   90.00
_cell.angle_gamma   90.00
#
_symmetry.space_group_name_H-M   'P 1'
#
loop_
_entity.id
_entity.type
_entity.pdbx_description
1 polymer ?
#
loop_
_entity_poly.entity_id
_entity_poly.type
_entity_poly.pdbx_seq_one_letter_code
_entity_poly.pdbx_strand_id
1 'polypeptide(L)'
;MSFRKSKEEFAEHYRSKYFNEYCPFHRGLPPGWVSIELLTFGNLKSLLEAFNPYSIASLKLDRYASRIAGAKDYVTLLDWLTVIHTVRNDCCHHTRLFNRNRRAPKLVKNLLNPDIPLVKTNVTNRDQLNRIYTSLAVIQKMLSAFGFEKFGEEVQALFEEYPVSKLFYASMGFPERWNEEQLFF
;
A
#
# COMPACT_ATOMS: atom_id res chain seq x y z
N MET A 1 -3.20 -18.81 6.36
CA MET A 1 -4.17 -19.88 6.68
C MET A 1 -4.46 -20.64 5.40
N SER A 2 -4.59 -21.98 5.40
CA SER A 2 -4.86 -22.74 4.17
C SER A 2 -6.36 -22.79 3.89
N PHE A 3 -6.78 -22.64 2.63
CA PHE A 3 -8.20 -22.76 2.21
C PHE A 3 -8.89 -23.99 2.78
N ARG A 4 -8.21 -25.14 2.80
CA ARG A 4 -8.77 -26.41 3.31
C ARG A 4 -9.11 -26.37 4.81
N LYS A 5 -8.47 -25.48 5.56
CA LYS A 5 -8.65 -25.30 7.01
C LYS A 5 -9.34 -23.98 7.38
N SER A 6 -9.73 -23.17 6.39
CA SER A 6 -10.39 -21.89 6.62
C SER A 6 -11.82 -22.09 7.11
N LYS A 7 -12.19 -21.37 8.16
CA LYS A 7 -13.54 -21.31 8.73
C LYS A 7 -14.38 -20.14 8.19
N GLU A 8 -13.83 -19.40 7.23
CA GLU A 8 -14.57 -18.33 6.54
C GLU A 8 -15.80 -18.92 5.82
N GLU A 9 -16.93 -18.23 5.89
CA GLU A 9 -18.23 -18.71 5.38
C GLU A 9 -18.16 -19.07 3.89
N PHE A 10 -17.48 -18.24 3.07
CA PHE A 10 -17.31 -18.51 1.65
C PHE A 10 -16.45 -19.75 1.38
N ALA A 11 -15.46 -20.05 2.23
CA ALA A 11 -14.60 -21.22 2.08
C ALA A 11 -15.35 -22.50 2.45
N GLU A 12 -16.19 -22.45 3.49
CA GLU A 12 -17.12 -23.54 3.84
C GLU A 12 -18.17 -23.76 2.76
N HIS A 13 -18.78 -22.67 2.27
CA HIS A 13 -19.73 -22.70 1.17
C HIS A 13 -19.13 -23.38 -0.06
N TYR A 14 -17.94 -22.95 -0.51
CA TYR A 14 -17.28 -23.53 -1.67
C TYR A 14 -17.02 -25.03 -1.50
N ARG A 15 -16.47 -25.46 -0.35
CA ARG A 15 -16.18 -26.87 -0.07
C ARG A 15 -17.43 -27.74 -0.02
N SER A 16 -18.59 -27.17 0.33
CA SER A 16 -19.86 -27.89 0.50
C SER A 16 -20.73 -27.93 -0.76
N LYS A 17 -20.49 -27.04 -1.74
CA LYS A 17 -21.34 -26.90 -2.94
C LYS A 17 -20.66 -27.26 -4.24
N TYR A 18 -19.33 -27.14 -4.33
CA TYR A 18 -18.62 -27.29 -5.60
C TYR A 18 -17.87 -28.62 -5.66
N PHE A 19 -18.51 -29.59 -6.30
CA PHE A 19 -17.96 -30.92 -6.58
C PHE A 19 -17.76 -31.11 -8.08
N ASN A 20 -16.79 -31.94 -8.43
CA ASN A 20 -16.50 -32.29 -9.81
C ASN A 20 -16.20 -33.79 -9.88
N GLU A 21 -16.93 -34.52 -10.72
CA GLU A 21 -16.78 -35.96 -10.91
C GLU A 21 -15.41 -36.34 -11.49
N TYR A 22 -14.80 -35.45 -12.27
CA TYR A 22 -13.49 -35.65 -12.91
C TYR A 22 -12.32 -35.31 -11.99
N CYS A 23 -12.56 -34.55 -10.91
CA CYS A 23 -11.51 -34.11 -10.00
C CYS A 23 -11.98 -34.22 -8.55
N PRO A 24 -11.69 -35.35 -7.87
CA PRO A 24 -12.13 -35.61 -6.49
C PRO A 24 -11.67 -34.55 -5.47
N PHE A 25 -10.57 -33.86 -5.77
CA PHE A 25 -10.01 -32.80 -4.93
C PHE A 25 -10.42 -31.38 -5.36
N HIS A 26 -11.35 -31.23 -6.30
CA HIS A 26 -11.83 -29.92 -6.79
C HIS A 26 -12.36 -29.03 -5.67
N ARG A 27 -13.12 -29.60 -4.73
CA ARG A 27 -13.57 -28.91 -3.51
C ARG A 27 -12.45 -28.33 -2.65
N GLY A 28 -11.21 -28.78 -2.83
CA GLY A 28 -10.01 -28.30 -2.15
C GLY A 28 -9.11 -27.39 -3.00
N LEU A 29 -9.56 -27.04 -4.21
CA LEU A 29 -8.90 -26.17 -5.18
C LEU A 29 -9.83 -24.99 -5.50
N PRO A 30 -9.87 -23.97 -4.63
CA PRO A 30 -10.70 -22.80 -4.88
C PRO A 30 -10.26 -22.08 -6.16
N PRO A 31 -11.18 -21.37 -6.85
CA PRO A 31 -10.80 -20.47 -7.93
C PRO A 31 -9.87 -19.38 -7.40
N GLY A 32 -9.16 -18.72 -8.32
CA GLY A 32 -8.14 -17.72 -7.98
C GLY A 32 -8.67 -16.60 -7.08
N TRP A 33 -9.88 -16.08 -7.33
CA TRP A 33 -10.48 -15.03 -6.53
C TRP A 33 -10.72 -15.47 -5.07
N VAL A 34 -11.29 -16.66 -4.85
CA VAL A 34 -11.47 -17.24 -3.49
C VAL A 34 -10.13 -17.45 -2.80
N SER A 35 -9.10 -17.86 -3.56
CA SER A 35 -7.75 -18.02 -3.00
C SER A 35 -7.19 -16.69 -2.50
N ILE A 36 -7.36 -15.63 -3.29
CA ILE A 36 -6.89 -14.28 -2.98
C ILE A 36 -7.56 -13.73 -1.71
N GLU A 37 -8.86 -13.95 -1.52
CA GLU A 37 -9.59 -13.53 -0.31
C GLU A 37 -9.01 -14.14 0.99
N LEU A 38 -8.38 -15.31 0.91
CA LEU A 38 -7.75 -15.96 2.06
C LEU A 38 -6.28 -15.59 2.26
N LEU A 39 -5.69 -14.87 1.31
CA LEU A 39 -4.31 -14.44 1.45
C LEU A 39 -4.26 -13.29 2.44
N THR A 40 -3.32 -13.38 3.38
CA THR A 40 -2.91 -12.18 4.10
C THR A 40 -2.28 -11.19 3.12
N PHE A 41 -2.26 -9.90 3.45
CA PHE A 41 -1.57 -8.89 2.63
C PHE A 41 -0.11 -9.28 2.35
N GLY A 42 0.58 -9.86 3.35
CA GLY A 42 1.93 -10.37 3.19
C GLY A 42 2.02 -11.50 2.16
N ASN A 43 1.07 -12.44 2.14
CA ASN A 43 1.04 -13.50 1.13
C ASN A 43 0.75 -12.96 -0.27
N LEU A 44 -0.18 -12.00 -0.40
CA LEU A 44 -0.47 -11.34 -1.68
C LEU A 44 0.78 -10.62 -2.21
N LYS A 45 1.47 -9.87 -1.34
CA LYS A 45 2.74 -9.22 -1.68
C LYS A 45 3.77 -10.24 -2.17
N SER A 46 3.99 -11.33 -1.43
CA SER A 46 4.94 -12.38 -1.85
C SER A 46 4.57 -13.03 -3.18
N LEU A 47 3.28 -13.24 -3.44
CA LEU A 47 2.81 -13.74 -4.73
C LEU A 47 3.18 -12.78 -5.87
N LEU A 48 2.94 -11.47 -5.68
CA LEU A 48 3.27 -10.46 -6.68
C LEU A 48 4.78 -10.34 -6.90
N GLU A 49 5.59 -10.54 -5.86
CA GLU A 49 7.06 -10.57 -5.98
C GLU A 49 7.61 -11.82 -6.68
N ALA A 50 6.84 -12.91 -6.72
CA ALA A 50 7.28 -14.18 -7.31
C ALA A 50 7.26 -14.20 -8.84
N PHE A 51 6.66 -13.21 -9.50
CA PHE A 51 6.66 -13.13 -10.96
C PHE A 51 8.06 -12.86 -11.50
N ASN A 52 8.52 -13.74 -12.40
CA ASN A 52 9.79 -13.57 -13.10
C ASN A 52 9.68 -12.51 -14.24
N PRO A 53 10.81 -12.00 -14.76
CA PRO A 53 10.79 -10.99 -15.82
C PRO A 53 10.00 -11.39 -17.08
N TYR A 54 10.04 -12.67 -17.46
CA TYR A 54 9.26 -13.18 -18.58
C TYR A 54 7.75 -13.07 -18.34
N SER A 55 7.30 -13.38 -17.12
CA SER A 55 5.89 -13.28 -16.72
C SER A 55 5.43 -11.82 -16.67
N ILE A 56 6.27 -10.93 -16.14
CA ILE A 56 6.01 -9.48 -16.11
C ILE A 56 5.78 -8.94 -17.53
N ALA A 57 6.63 -9.34 -18.49
CA ALA A 57 6.51 -8.92 -19.88
C ALA A 57 5.29 -9.54 -20.58
N SER A 58 5.13 -10.87 -20.52
CA SER A 58 4.05 -11.60 -21.21
C SER A 58 2.65 -11.22 -20.72
N LEU A 59 2.49 -11.02 -19.41
CA LEU A 59 1.23 -10.59 -18.79
C LEU A 59 1.05 -9.06 -18.81
N LYS A 60 2.00 -8.31 -19.37
CA LYS A 60 1.97 -6.84 -19.49
C LYS A 60 1.79 -6.15 -18.13
N LEU A 61 2.45 -6.63 -17.09
CA LEU A 61 2.26 -6.14 -15.72
C LEU A 61 2.73 -4.69 -15.54
N ASP A 62 3.68 -4.20 -16.33
CA ASP A 62 4.04 -2.77 -16.34
C ASP A 62 2.89 -1.88 -16.83
N ARG A 63 2.11 -2.39 -17.80
CA ARG A 63 0.91 -1.69 -18.27
C ARG A 63 -0.16 -1.67 -17.19
N TYR A 64 -0.34 -2.77 -16.46
CA TYR A 64 -1.24 -2.81 -15.31
C TYR A 64 -0.81 -1.80 -14.24
N ALA A 65 0.46 -1.83 -13.84
CA ALA A 65 0.99 -0.93 -12.82
C ALA A 65 0.76 0.55 -13.18
N SER A 66 1.07 0.94 -14.42
CA SER A 66 0.94 2.31 -14.91
C SER A 66 -0.49 2.77 -15.13
N ARG A 67 -1.33 1.94 -15.75
CA ARG A 67 -2.68 2.36 -16.15
C ARG A 67 -3.74 2.13 -15.08
N ILE A 68 -3.53 1.18 -14.18
CA ILE A 68 -4.52 0.75 -13.20
C ILE A 68 -4.06 1.11 -11.79
N ALA A 69 -2.84 0.73 -11.40
CA ALA A 69 -2.37 0.91 -10.02
C ALA A 69 -1.72 2.29 -9.75
N GLY A 70 -1.57 3.13 -10.78
CA GLY A 70 -1.00 4.48 -10.67
C GLY A 70 0.52 4.55 -10.42
N ALA A 71 1.22 3.41 -10.50
CA ALA A 71 2.67 3.30 -10.32
C ALA A 71 3.38 3.27 -11.69
N LYS A 72 4.58 3.86 -11.81
CA LYS A 72 5.27 3.97 -13.12
C LYS A 72 5.42 2.64 -13.88
N ASP A 73 5.83 1.61 -13.16
CA ASP A 73 6.13 0.27 -13.68
C ASP A 73 5.91 -0.78 -12.57
N TYR A 74 5.97 -2.06 -12.92
CA TYR A 74 5.70 -3.15 -11.99
C TYR A 74 6.70 -3.17 -10.82
N VAL A 75 7.95 -2.81 -11.07
CA VAL A 75 8.99 -2.72 -10.04
C VAL A 75 8.67 -1.62 -9.01
N THR A 76 8.16 -0.48 -9.46
CA THR A 76 7.70 0.61 -8.59
C THR A 76 6.48 0.20 -7.79
N LEU A 77 5.54 -0.53 -8.40
CA LEU A 77 4.37 -1.06 -7.70
C LEU A 77 4.77 -2.01 -6.55
N LEU A 78 5.69 -2.96 -6.78
CA LEU A 78 6.18 -3.87 -5.73
C LEU A 78 6.87 -3.11 -4.58
N ASP A 79 7.60 -2.04 -4.90
CA ASP A 79 8.21 -1.18 -3.90
C ASP A 79 7.14 -0.47 -3.03
N TRP A 80 6.12 0.11 -3.65
CA TRP A 80 5.02 0.76 -2.94
C TRP A 80 4.23 -0.23 -2.09
N LEU A 81 3.93 -1.42 -2.61
CA LEU A 81 3.29 -2.50 -1.83
C LEU A 81 4.11 -2.90 -0.60
N THR A 82 5.45 -2.84 -0.70
CA THR A 82 6.32 -3.04 0.46
C THR A 82 6.15 -1.94 1.49
N VAL A 83 6.12 -0.67 1.07
CA VAL A 83 5.87 0.47 1.96
C VAL A 83 4.52 0.32 2.67
N ILE A 84 3.46 0.03 1.92
CA ILE A 84 2.10 -0.15 2.46
C ILE A 84 2.07 -1.29 3.48
N HIS A 85 2.67 -2.43 3.14
CA HIS A 85 2.76 -3.57 4.05
C HIS A 85 3.46 -3.21 5.37
N THR A 86 4.54 -2.41 5.32
CA THR A 86 5.24 -1.97 6.55
C THR A 86 4.40 -1.03 7.40
N VAL A 87 3.71 -0.06 6.79
CA VAL A 87 2.81 0.86 7.51
C VAL A 87 1.66 0.09 8.15
N ARG A 88 1.00 -0.79 7.40
CA ARG A 88 -0.08 -1.66 7.91
C ARG A 88 0.37 -2.47 9.11
N ASN A 89 1.53 -3.13 9.02
CA ASN A 89 2.02 -3.97 10.11
C ASN A 89 2.40 -3.14 11.34
N ASP A 90 2.99 -1.97 11.15
CA ASP A 90 3.26 -1.06 12.28
C ASP A 90 1.97 -0.70 13.02
N CYS A 91 0.88 -0.41 12.30
CA CYS A 91 -0.43 -0.16 12.89
C CYS A 91 -1.00 -1.39 13.62
N CYS A 92 -0.97 -2.58 12.98
CA CYS A 92 -1.49 -3.82 13.58
C CYS A 92 -0.72 -4.26 14.83
N HIS A 93 0.56 -3.91 14.94
CA HIS A 93 1.40 -4.23 16.11
C HIS A 93 1.53 -3.06 17.09
N HIS A 94 0.70 -2.02 16.97
CA HIS A 94 0.75 -0.79 17.80
C HIS A 94 2.17 -0.21 17.93
N THR A 95 2.96 -0.34 16.87
CA THR A 95 4.34 0.15 16.82
C THR A 95 4.35 1.64 16.51
N ARG A 96 5.40 2.35 16.95
CA ARG A 96 5.54 3.79 16.74
C ARG A 96 5.52 4.17 15.25
N LEU A 97 4.49 4.92 14.85
CA LEU A 97 4.33 5.42 13.48
C LEU A 97 5.08 6.73 13.21
N PHE A 98 4.87 7.75 14.06
CA PHE A 98 5.16 9.16 13.76
C PHE A 98 6.64 9.50 13.54
N ASN A 99 7.57 9.08 14.42
CA ASN A 99 9.00 9.42 14.32
C ASN A 99 9.87 8.16 14.16
N ARG A 100 9.69 7.45 13.04
CA ARG A 100 10.55 6.33 12.66
C ARG A 100 10.96 6.45 11.20
N ASN A 101 12.22 6.13 10.92
CA ASN A 101 12.74 6.02 9.57
C ASN A 101 12.18 4.76 8.91
N ARG A 102 11.69 4.89 7.69
CA ARG A 102 11.11 3.81 6.88
C ARG A 102 11.84 3.69 5.55
N ARG A 103 11.48 2.69 4.75
CA ARG A 103 11.90 2.67 3.35
C ARG A 103 11.30 3.90 2.67
N ALA A 104 12.13 4.66 1.96
CA ALA A 104 11.65 5.74 1.10
C ALA A 104 10.98 5.13 -0.14
N PRO A 105 9.71 5.47 -0.45
CA PRO A 105 9.05 4.93 -1.63
C PRO A 105 9.74 5.43 -2.90
N LYS A 106 9.96 4.51 -3.86
CA LYS A 106 10.53 4.86 -5.17
C LYS A 106 9.66 5.88 -5.87
N LEU A 107 10.31 6.90 -6.46
CA LEU A 107 9.66 7.93 -7.28
C LEU A 107 8.59 8.77 -6.55
N VAL A 108 8.54 8.77 -5.22
CA VAL A 108 7.55 9.55 -4.46
C VAL A 108 7.60 11.04 -4.77
N LYS A 109 8.80 11.59 -5.04
CA LYS A 109 8.96 13.00 -5.44
C LYS A 109 8.21 13.35 -6.72
N ASN A 110 7.98 12.40 -7.61
CA ASN A 110 7.25 12.64 -8.86
C ASN A 110 5.73 12.73 -8.61
N LEU A 111 5.26 12.36 -7.42
CA LEU A 111 3.86 12.42 -7.02
C LEU A 111 3.51 13.71 -6.27
N LEU A 112 4.52 14.38 -5.72
CA LEU A 112 4.37 15.52 -4.84
C LEU A 112 4.59 16.83 -5.62
N ASN A 113 3.91 17.88 -5.20
CA ASN A 113 4.08 19.19 -5.81
C ASN A 113 5.51 19.71 -5.57
N PRO A 114 6.31 19.98 -6.63
CA PRO A 114 7.68 20.46 -6.49
C PRO A 114 7.78 21.84 -5.81
N ASP A 115 6.69 22.63 -5.84
CA ASP A 115 6.64 23.94 -5.20
C ASP A 115 6.50 23.84 -3.68
N ILE A 116 6.06 22.70 -3.14
CA ILE A 116 5.96 22.47 -1.69
C ILE A 116 7.30 21.88 -1.19
N PRO A 117 8.15 22.66 -0.51
CA PRO A 117 9.45 22.18 -0.09
C PRO A 117 9.30 21.09 0.98
N LEU A 118 9.84 19.90 0.67
CA LEU A 118 9.83 18.78 1.61
C LEU A 118 10.72 19.07 2.82
N VAL A 119 10.38 18.43 3.94
CA VAL A 119 11.22 18.46 5.15
C VAL A 119 12.62 17.98 4.81
N LYS A 120 13.65 18.69 5.26
CA LYS A 120 15.05 18.34 5.03
C LYS A 120 15.65 17.61 6.22
N THR A 121 16.62 16.74 5.95
CA THR A 121 17.40 16.07 6.99
C THR A 121 18.40 17.03 7.62
N ASN A 122 18.48 17.05 8.96
CA ASN A 122 19.40 17.93 9.68
C ASN A 122 20.88 17.70 9.33
N VAL A 123 21.25 16.47 8.97
CA VAL A 123 22.65 16.08 8.73
C VAL A 123 23.11 16.41 7.30
N THR A 124 22.28 16.11 6.29
CA THR A 124 22.69 16.19 4.88
C THR A 124 21.99 17.30 4.11
N ASN A 125 21.02 17.98 4.71
CA ASN A 125 20.16 18.98 4.08
C ASN A 125 19.45 18.49 2.80
N ARG A 126 19.28 17.17 2.67
CA ARG A 126 18.52 16.52 1.60
C ARG A 126 17.08 16.29 2.02
N ASP A 127 16.17 16.21 1.05
CA ASP A 127 14.76 15.89 1.27
C ASP A 127 14.62 14.57 2.07
N GLN A 128 13.81 14.63 3.12
CA GLN A 128 13.57 13.52 4.02
C GLN A 128 12.42 12.66 3.49
N LEU A 129 12.76 11.71 2.63
CA LEU A 129 11.78 10.86 1.94
C LEU A 129 11.43 9.56 2.69
N ASN A 130 11.91 9.40 3.92
CA ASN A 130 11.84 8.14 4.67
C ASN A 130 10.93 8.22 5.89
N ARG A 131 9.87 9.03 5.81
CA ARG A 131 8.91 9.29 6.89
C ARG A 131 7.48 8.95 6.46
N ILE A 132 6.58 8.93 7.44
CA ILE A 132 5.18 8.52 7.23
C ILE A 132 4.49 9.36 6.15
N TYR A 133 4.78 10.66 6.05
CA TYR A 133 4.24 11.54 5.00
C TYR A 133 4.42 10.97 3.58
N THR A 134 5.64 10.55 3.22
CA THR A 134 5.89 9.94 1.90
C THR A 134 5.22 8.58 1.71
N SER A 135 5.00 7.84 2.80
CA SER A 135 4.23 6.58 2.73
C SER A 135 2.75 6.87 2.49
N LEU A 136 2.20 7.91 3.13
CA LEU A 136 0.83 8.37 2.87
C LEU A 136 0.66 8.87 1.43
N ALA A 137 1.67 9.54 0.87
CA ALA A 137 1.61 9.99 -0.53
C ALA A 137 1.44 8.83 -1.51
N VAL A 138 2.19 7.73 -1.36
CA VAL A 138 2.02 6.56 -2.24
C VAL A 138 0.71 5.81 -1.97
N ILE A 139 0.24 5.76 -0.71
CA ILE A 139 -1.07 5.19 -0.37
C ILE A 139 -2.18 5.98 -1.06
N GLN A 140 -2.18 7.31 -0.90
CA GLN A 140 -3.16 8.20 -1.54
C GLN A 140 -3.12 8.08 -3.05
N LYS A 141 -1.92 8.03 -3.65
CA LYS A 141 -1.77 7.86 -5.10
C LYS A 141 -2.44 6.58 -5.59
N MET A 142 -2.24 5.46 -4.89
CA MET A 142 -2.85 4.19 -5.25
C MET A 142 -4.37 4.22 -5.01
N LEU A 143 -4.84 4.77 -3.89
CA LEU A 143 -6.27 4.93 -3.60
C LEU A 143 -6.97 5.73 -4.71
N SER A 144 -6.43 6.87 -5.11
CA SER A 144 -6.99 7.67 -6.20
C SER A 144 -6.98 6.95 -7.54
N ALA A 145 -5.98 6.10 -7.82
CA ALA A 145 -5.94 5.30 -9.05
C ALA A 145 -7.07 4.26 -9.11
N PHE A 146 -7.52 3.76 -7.95
CA PHE A 146 -8.67 2.87 -7.81
C PHE A 146 -10.00 3.62 -7.59
N GLY A 147 -10.02 4.95 -7.66
CA GLY A 147 -11.23 5.77 -7.52
C GLY A 147 -11.69 5.99 -6.08
N PHE A 148 -10.84 5.74 -5.09
CA PHE A 148 -11.13 6.12 -3.70
C PHE A 148 -10.90 7.60 -3.47
N GLU A 149 -11.65 8.16 -2.53
CA GLU A 149 -11.57 9.55 -2.11
C GLU A 149 -10.21 9.87 -1.46
N LYS A 150 -9.91 11.17 -1.38
CA LYS A 150 -8.69 11.63 -0.74
C LYS A 150 -8.91 11.75 0.76
N PHE A 151 -7.93 11.35 1.56
CA PHE A 151 -8.01 11.37 3.02
C PHE A 151 -7.32 12.59 3.65
N GLY A 152 -6.95 13.61 2.86
CA GLY A 152 -6.26 14.80 3.36
C GLY A 152 -7.03 15.53 4.45
N GLU A 153 -8.35 15.70 4.26
CA GLU A 153 -9.25 16.33 5.23
C GLU A 153 -9.34 15.52 6.53
N GLU A 154 -9.38 14.18 6.46
CA GLU A 154 -9.39 13.31 7.64
C GLU A 154 -8.09 13.43 8.44
N VAL A 155 -6.95 13.46 7.75
CA VAL A 155 -5.64 13.67 8.40
C VAL A 155 -5.56 15.06 9.02
N GLN A 156 -6.09 16.08 8.35
CA GLN A 156 -6.15 17.43 8.89
C GLN A 156 -7.02 17.49 10.15
N ALA A 157 -8.22 16.89 10.09
CA ALA A 157 -9.13 16.81 11.24
C ALA A 157 -8.47 16.11 12.44
N LEU A 158 -7.71 15.03 12.23
CA LEU A 158 -6.95 14.38 13.30
C LEU A 158 -5.89 15.32 13.92
N PHE A 159 -5.19 16.12 13.13
CA PHE A 159 -4.25 17.09 13.68
C PHE A 159 -4.94 18.25 14.41
N GLU A 160 -6.14 18.63 14.00
CA GLU A 160 -6.97 19.63 14.68
C GLU A 160 -7.54 19.10 16.00
N GLU A 161 -7.97 17.83 16.04
CA GLU A 161 -8.43 17.14 17.25
C GLU A 161 -7.30 16.98 18.29
N TYR A 162 -6.07 16.73 17.82
CA TYR A 162 -4.89 16.56 18.69
C TYR A 162 -3.79 17.60 18.42
N PRO A 163 -3.94 18.88 18.81
CA PRO A 163 -3.01 19.96 18.43
C PRO A 163 -1.54 19.74 18.81
N VAL A 164 -1.26 18.98 19.88
CA VAL A 164 0.12 18.63 20.30
C VAL A 164 0.88 17.90 19.19
N SER A 165 0.18 17.15 18.34
CA SER A 165 0.77 16.45 17.20
C SER A 165 1.37 17.39 16.14
N LYS A 166 0.88 18.65 16.05
CA LYS A 166 1.37 19.66 15.11
C LYS A 166 2.84 20.02 15.34
N LEU A 167 3.29 19.95 16.59
CA LEU A 167 4.71 20.14 16.96
C LEU A 167 5.64 19.10 16.32
N PHE A 168 5.10 17.98 15.85
CA PHE A 168 5.85 16.86 15.29
C PHE A 168 5.73 16.72 13.77
N TYR A 169 5.12 17.67 13.05
CA TYR A 169 4.98 17.63 11.58
C TYR A 169 6.29 17.29 10.88
N ALA A 170 7.35 18.05 11.17
CA ALA A 170 8.67 17.81 10.58
C ALA A 170 9.22 16.41 10.94
N SER A 171 9.00 15.93 12.16
CA SER A 171 9.43 14.57 12.56
C SER A 171 8.68 13.46 11.83
N MET A 172 7.43 13.73 11.42
CA MET A 172 6.58 12.87 10.60
C MET A 172 6.83 13.05 9.09
N GLY A 173 7.68 14.01 8.71
CA GLY A 173 7.99 14.35 7.33
C GLY A 173 6.94 15.21 6.63
N PHE A 174 5.96 15.75 7.35
CA PHE A 174 4.97 16.67 6.79
C PHE A 174 5.64 18.04 6.58
N PRO A 175 5.68 18.56 5.34
CA PRO A 175 6.14 19.93 5.08
C PRO A 175 5.17 20.96 5.66
N GLU A 176 5.59 22.22 5.81
CA GLU A 176 4.75 23.28 6.39
C GLU A 176 3.43 23.46 5.63
N ARG A 177 3.50 23.42 4.29
CA ARG A 177 2.37 23.58 3.37
C ARG A 177 1.81 22.25 2.87
N TRP A 178 1.89 21.19 3.67
CA TRP A 178 1.41 19.87 3.26
C TRP A 178 -0.09 19.84 2.93
N ASN A 179 -0.87 20.73 3.53
CA ASN A 179 -2.31 20.88 3.30
C ASN A 179 -2.64 21.59 1.96
N GLU A 180 -1.64 22.09 1.24
CA GLU A 180 -1.77 22.62 -0.12
C GLU A 180 -1.45 21.56 -1.19
N GLU A 181 -1.09 20.33 -0.77
CA GLU A 181 -0.70 19.26 -1.68
C GLU A 181 -1.93 18.64 -2.36
N GLN A 182 -2.06 18.88 -3.67
CA GLN A 182 -3.18 18.40 -4.49
C GLN A 182 -3.32 16.87 -4.53
N LEU A 183 -2.25 16.14 -4.20
CA LEU A 183 -2.35 14.69 -4.04
C LEU A 183 -3.32 14.32 -2.91
N PHE A 184 -3.34 15.09 -1.82
CA PHE A 184 -4.16 14.84 -0.63
C PHE A 184 -5.49 15.61 -0.59
N PHE A 185 -5.62 16.70 -1.35
CA PHE A 185 -6.80 17.57 -1.42
C PHE A 185 -7.22 17.80 -2.87
#